data_AF-A0A1Z4QVP2-F1
#
_entry.id   AF-A0A1Z4QVP2-F1
#
_cell.length_a   1.000
_cell.length_b   1.000
_cell.length_c   1.000
_cell.angle_alpha   90.00
_cell.angle_beta   90.00
_cell.angle_gamma   90.00
#
_symmetry.space_group_name_H-M   'P 1'
#
loop_
_entity.id
_entity.type
_entity.pdbx_description
1 polymer ?
#
loop_
_entity_poly.entity_id
_entity_poly.type
_entity_poly.pdbx_seq_one_letter_code
_entity_poly.pdbx_strand_id
1 'polypeptide(L)'
;MTVSYETFQRQKYPKFGHYNAELMNCEFWKYMVETGYSAWEAREEFGCTNRLREGPIWSFQRYGMSSNSLADGRVIYIGGEHEDGRDPDFCIYNDVIVKCTEGEINIYTYPIDIFPPTDFHSATLVDNKIFIVGCLGHLQDRCTQTTRVYCLDCDDFTIEKIETQGKNPGWIYKHDAEFIPEKNCIKIAKGYIFQLAEGEEIYTENTDIFWLNLSNRQWFRGEIPF
;
A
#
# COMPACT_ATOMS: atom_id res chain seq x y z
N MET A 1 -12.21 -17.81 -13.37
CA MET A 1 -11.32 -18.98 -13.18
C MET A 1 -11.88 -19.93 -12.12
N THR A 2 -11.49 -21.20 -12.03
CA THR A 2 -11.85 -22.11 -10.92
C THR A 2 -10.59 -22.63 -10.23
N VAL A 3 -10.53 -22.56 -8.90
CA VAL A 3 -9.36 -22.97 -8.10
C VAL A 3 -9.67 -24.25 -7.32
N SER A 4 -8.73 -25.20 -7.30
CA SER A 4 -8.89 -26.43 -6.53
C SER A 4 -8.66 -26.20 -5.03
N TYR A 5 -9.26 -27.03 -4.17
CA TYR A 5 -8.99 -26.99 -2.73
C TYR A 5 -7.50 -27.19 -2.39
N GLU A 6 -6.79 -28.03 -3.14
CA GLU A 6 -5.35 -28.23 -2.95
C GLU A 6 -4.54 -26.97 -3.28
N THR A 7 -4.86 -26.31 -4.40
CA THR A 7 -4.26 -25.02 -4.79
C THR A 7 -4.52 -23.98 -3.71
N PHE A 8 -5.76 -23.87 -3.23
CA PHE A 8 -6.13 -22.99 -2.12
C PHE A 8 -5.27 -23.25 -0.88
N GLN A 9 -5.20 -24.50 -0.38
CA GLN A 9 -4.42 -24.84 0.81
C GLN A 9 -2.94 -24.45 0.70
N ARG A 10 -2.36 -24.58 -0.49
CA ARG A 10 -0.94 -24.23 -0.74
C ARG A 10 -0.68 -22.73 -0.89
N GLN A 11 -1.67 -21.96 -1.32
CA GLN A 11 -1.48 -20.58 -1.77
C GLN A 11 -2.25 -19.55 -0.92
N LYS A 12 -3.11 -19.97 0.01
CA LYS A 12 -3.99 -19.08 0.76
C LYS A 12 -3.30 -18.01 1.61
N TYR A 13 -2.08 -18.24 2.09
CA TYR A 13 -1.43 -17.30 3.01
C TYR A 13 -0.70 -16.17 2.26
N PRO A 14 -0.76 -14.91 2.76
CA PRO A 14 0.10 -13.81 2.32
C PRO A 14 1.58 -14.17 2.47
N LYS A 15 2.43 -13.62 1.60
CA LYS A 15 3.87 -13.90 1.57
C LYS A 15 4.65 -12.65 1.21
N PHE A 16 5.83 -12.51 1.80
CA PHE A 16 6.81 -11.51 1.38
C PHE A 16 7.68 -12.04 0.25
N GLY A 17 8.10 -11.13 -0.62
CA GLY A 17 9.03 -11.44 -1.69
C GLY A 17 10.47 -11.54 -1.19
N HIS A 18 11.32 -12.12 -2.01
CA HIS A 18 12.76 -12.23 -1.86
C HIS A 18 13.52 -11.20 -2.72
N TYR A 19 12.85 -10.63 -3.73
CA TYR A 19 13.44 -9.71 -4.69
C TYR A 19 12.54 -8.49 -4.93
N ASN A 20 13.16 -7.41 -5.41
CA ASN A 20 12.48 -6.19 -5.81
C ASN A 20 12.43 -6.13 -7.35
N ALA A 21 11.31 -6.38 -8.02
CA ALA A 21 10.05 -6.97 -7.54
C ALA A 21 9.99 -8.49 -7.81
N GLU A 22 9.32 -9.27 -6.97
CA GLU A 22 9.12 -10.71 -7.21
C GLU A 22 7.71 -11.02 -7.72
N LEU A 23 7.60 -11.53 -8.95
CA LEU A 23 6.33 -11.94 -9.53
C LEU A 23 5.81 -13.24 -8.90
N MET A 24 4.60 -13.19 -8.35
CA MET A 24 3.93 -14.33 -7.73
C MET A 24 3.11 -15.14 -8.72
N ASN A 25 3.42 -16.44 -8.81
CA ASN A 25 2.60 -17.39 -9.56
C ASN A 25 1.59 -18.11 -8.64
N CYS A 26 0.60 -17.35 -8.14
CA CYS A 26 -0.45 -17.83 -7.24
C CYS A 26 -1.82 -17.79 -7.93
N GLU A 27 -2.27 -18.93 -8.46
CA GLU A 27 -3.60 -19.10 -9.06
C GLU A 27 -4.72 -18.69 -8.10
N PHE A 28 -4.61 -19.03 -6.81
CA PHE A 28 -5.59 -18.61 -5.80
C PHE A 28 -5.65 -17.08 -5.65
N TRP A 29 -4.52 -16.38 -5.66
CA TRP A 29 -4.54 -14.92 -5.54
C TRP A 29 -5.15 -14.27 -6.78
N LYS A 30 -4.84 -14.77 -7.98
CA LYS A 30 -5.48 -14.30 -9.22
C LYS A 30 -7.00 -14.51 -9.17
N TYR A 31 -7.44 -15.67 -8.68
CA TYR A 31 -8.86 -15.95 -8.46
C TYR A 31 -9.50 -14.93 -7.51
N MET A 32 -8.89 -14.64 -6.36
CA MET A 32 -9.37 -13.63 -5.41
C MET A 32 -9.48 -12.22 -6.04
N VAL A 33 -8.55 -11.87 -6.94
CA VAL A 33 -8.56 -10.61 -7.68
C VAL A 33 -9.67 -10.55 -8.73
N GLU A 34 -10.00 -11.68 -9.37
CA GLU A 34 -11.09 -11.80 -10.35
C GLU A 34 -12.46 -11.75 -9.68
N THR A 35 -12.64 -12.47 -8.57
CA THR A 35 -13.94 -12.56 -7.87
C THR A 35 -14.20 -11.37 -6.97
N GLY A 36 -13.15 -10.67 -6.52
CA GLY A 36 -13.26 -9.61 -5.53
C GLY A 36 -13.47 -10.13 -4.11
N TYR A 37 -13.21 -11.41 -3.86
CA TYR A 37 -13.49 -12.03 -2.57
C TYR A 37 -12.60 -11.49 -1.44
N SER A 38 -13.21 -11.43 -0.26
CA SER A 38 -12.58 -11.31 1.05
C SER A 38 -12.01 -12.65 1.53
N ALA A 39 -11.13 -12.59 2.54
CA ALA A 39 -10.65 -13.79 3.22
C ALA A 39 -11.83 -14.64 3.76
N TRP A 40 -12.86 -13.98 4.30
CA TRP A 40 -14.07 -14.63 4.79
C TRP A 40 -14.80 -15.43 3.69
N GLU A 41 -15.05 -14.82 2.53
CA GLU A 41 -15.72 -15.49 1.41
C GLU A 41 -14.92 -16.70 0.92
N ALA A 42 -13.59 -16.58 0.84
CA ALA A 42 -12.72 -17.70 0.50
C ALA A 42 -12.81 -18.83 1.54
N ARG A 43 -12.88 -18.50 2.84
CA ARG A 43 -13.03 -19.52 3.89
C ARG A 43 -14.32 -20.30 3.74
N GLU A 44 -15.43 -19.62 3.48
CA GLU A 44 -16.73 -20.27 3.27
C GLU A 44 -16.73 -21.14 2.01
N GLU A 45 -16.21 -20.62 0.89
CA GLU A 45 -16.14 -21.36 -0.37
C GLU A 45 -15.32 -22.66 -0.25
N PHE A 46 -14.15 -22.59 0.39
CA PHE A 46 -13.25 -23.72 0.51
C PHE A 46 -13.47 -24.54 1.80
N GLY A 47 -14.52 -24.26 2.59
CA GLY A 47 -14.85 -25.02 3.80
C GLY A 47 -13.80 -24.92 4.92
N CYS A 48 -13.10 -23.79 5.01
CA CYS A 48 -12.04 -23.52 6.00
C CYS A 48 -12.63 -22.81 7.23
N THR A 49 -13.20 -23.59 8.15
CA THR A 49 -14.01 -23.04 9.26
C THR A 49 -13.24 -22.74 10.55
N ASN A 50 -11.99 -23.21 10.71
CA ASN A 50 -11.21 -23.03 11.94
C ASN A 50 -10.33 -21.76 11.91
N ARG A 51 -10.99 -20.60 11.97
CA ARG A 51 -10.36 -19.28 11.79
C ARG A 51 -9.26 -18.96 12.80
N LEU A 52 -9.43 -19.37 14.06
CA LEU A 52 -8.48 -19.03 15.13
C LEU A 52 -7.15 -19.80 15.06
N ARG A 53 -7.10 -20.91 14.31
CA ARG A 53 -5.88 -21.71 14.17
C ARG A 53 -5.14 -21.46 12.87
N GLU A 54 -5.78 -20.80 11.92
CA GLU A 54 -5.23 -20.55 10.61
C GLU A 54 -4.93 -19.06 10.48
N GLY A 55 -3.69 -18.71 10.13
CA GLY A 55 -3.32 -17.31 9.87
C GLY A 55 -4.15 -16.67 8.75
N PRO A 56 -3.91 -15.37 8.46
CA PRO A 56 -4.74 -14.63 7.54
C PRO A 56 -4.72 -15.24 6.15
N ILE A 57 -5.88 -15.32 5.50
CA ILE A 57 -5.95 -15.63 4.07
C ILE A 57 -5.73 -14.35 3.27
N TRP A 58 -4.95 -14.46 2.20
CA TRP A 58 -4.70 -13.36 1.28
C TRP A 58 -6.02 -12.90 0.66
N SER A 59 -6.29 -11.59 0.78
CA SER A 59 -7.54 -10.96 0.37
C SER A 59 -7.25 -9.86 -0.66
N PHE A 60 -8.12 -9.72 -1.67
CA PHE A 60 -8.10 -8.56 -2.57
C PHE A 60 -8.97 -7.41 -2.02
N GLN A 61 -10.00 -7.72 -1.23
CA GLN A 61 -10.85 -6.72 -0.61
C GLN A 61 -10.13 -6.07 0.58
N ARG A 62 -9.66 -4.84 0.37
CA ARG A 62 -8.79 -4.12 1.31
C ARG A 62 -9.25 -2.68 1.54
N TYR A 63 -9.14 -2.23 2.78
CA TYR A 63 -9.19 -0.82 3.16
C TYR A 63 -7.83 -0.17 2.93
N GLY A 64 -7.80 1.12 2.61
CA GLY A 64 -6.56 1.88 2.50
C GLY A 64 -5.61 1.44 1.37
N MET A 65 -6.05 0.56 0.46
CA MET A 65 -5.37 0.23 -0.78
C MET A 65 -5.53 1.39 -1.77
N SER A 66 -4.45 1.76 -2.45
CA SER A 66 -4.50 2.77 -3.51
C SER A 66 -4.70 2.12 -4.88
N SER A 67 -5.15 2.90 -5.87
CA SER A 67 -5.30 2.47 -7.26
C SER A 67 -4.90 3.57 -8.23
N ASN A 68 -4.07 3.25 -9.23
CA ASN A 68 -3.66 4.18 -10.28
C ASN A 68 -3.95 3.56 -11.66
N SER A 69 -4.69 4.27 -12.51
CA SER A 69 -4.86 3.90 -13.92
C SER A 69 -3.73 4.52 -14.74
N LEU A 70 -3.05 3.70 -15.54
CA LEU A 70 -2.01 4.13 -16.46
C LEU A 70 -2.59 4.44 -17.85
N ALA A 71 -1.84 5.21 -18.64
CA ALA A 71 -2.26 5.62 -19.99
C ALA A 71 -2.38 4.43 -20.97
N ASP A 72 -1.66 3.35 -20.73
CA ASP A 72 -1.74 2.10 -21.51
C ASP A 72 -2.91 1.19 -21.10
N GLY A 73 -3.73 1.64 -20.14
CA GLY A 73 -4.92 0.95 -19.66
C GLY A 73 -4.65 -0.06 -18.54
N ARG A 74 -3.40 -0.23 -18.09
CA ARG A 74 -3.12 -0.99 -16.87
C ARG A 74 -3.70 -0.27 -15.65
N VAL A 75 -4.16 -1.03 -14.66
CA VAL A 75 -4.50 -0.52 -13.32
C VAL A 75 -3.59 -1.15 -12.29
N ILE A 76 -2.92 -0.32 -11.51
CA ILE A 76 -2.00 -0.72 -10.45
C ILE A 76 -2.69 -0.50 -9.11
N TYR A 77 -2.71 -1.52 -8.25
CA TYR A 77 -3.16 -1.45 -6.87
C TYR A 77 -1.99 -1.70 -5.93
N ILE A 78 -1.93 -0.97 -4.82
CA ILE A 78 -0.78 -1.03 -3.91
C ILE A 78 -1.27 -1.19 -2.47
N GLY A 79 -0.77 -2.22 -1.78
CA GLY A 79 -0.95 -2.44 -0.34
C GLY A 79 -2.41 -2.52 0.11
N GLY A 80 -2.68 -1.86 1.24
CA GLY A 80 -3.96 -1.89 1.97
C GLY A 80 -3.96 -2.88 3.12
N GLU A 81 -5.04 -2.86 3.91
CA GLU A 81 -5.31 -3.79 4.99
C GLU A 81 -6.62 -4.54 4.78
N HIS A 82 -6.70 -5.78 5.25
CA HIS A 82 -7.96 -6.50 5.37
C HIS A 82 -8.35 -6.57 6.85
N GLU A 83 -9.60 -6.19 7.17
CA GLU A 83 -10.17 -6.16 8.53
C GLU A 83 -9.37 -5.31 9.55
N ASP A 84 -9.72 -5.41 10.85
CA ASP A 84 -9.00 -4.78 11.96
C ASP A 84 -8.26 -5.82 12.81
N GLY A 85 -7.34 -5.38 13.67
CA GLY A 85 -6.47 -6.25 14.47
C GLY A 85 -7.15 -7.24 15.43
N ARG A 86 -8.48 -7.23 15.55
CA ARG A 86 -9.26 -8.25 16.30
C ARG A 86 -9.71 -9.40 15.41
N ASP A 87 -9.69 -9.23 14.09
CA ASP A 87 -10.05 -10.25 13.14
C ASP A 87 -8.87 -11.21 12.88
N PRO A 88 -9.08 -12.54 12.88
CA PRO A 88 -8.03 -13.51 12.58
C PRO A 88 -7.46 -13.40 11.15
N ASP A 89 -8.21 -12.81 10.23
CA ASP A 89 -7.77 -12.53 8.85
C ASP A 89 -7.12 -11.15 8.69
N PHE A 90 -6.88 -10.43 9.79
CA PHE A 90 -6.19 -9.15 9.74
C PHE A 90 -4.81 -9.27 9.09
N CYS A 91 -4.60 -8.50 8.04
CA CYS A 91 -3.32 -8.44 7.36
C CYS A 91 -3.15 -7.08 6.67
N ILE A 92 -1.99 -6.46 6.87
CA ILE A 92 -1.53 -5.30 6.08
C ILE A 92 -0.59 -5.84 5.00
N TYR A 93 -0.86 -5.46 3.75
CA TYR A 93 -0.17 -6.00 2.58
C TYR A 93 0.93 -5.03 2.11
N ASN A 94 1.97 -5.59 1.50
CA ASN A 94 3.01 -4.84 0.78
C ASN A 94 3.10 -5.26 -0.70
N ASP A 95 2.08 -5.95 -1.22
CA ASP A 95 2.07 -6.37 -2.62
C ASP A 95 1.59 -5.26 -3.57
N VAL A 96 1.95 -5.42 -4.85
CA VAL A 96 1.49 -4.59 -5.97
C VAL A 96 0.76 -5.49 -6.96
N ILE A 97 -0.47 -5.14 -7.29
CA ILE A 97 -1.32 -5.90 -8.21
C ILE A 97 -1.49 -5.08 -9.49
N VAL A 98 -1.18 -5.68 -10.62
CA VAL A 98 -1.29 -5.07 -11.94
C VAL A 98 -2.36 -5.81 -12.72
N LYS A 99 -3.46 -5.12 -13.04
CA LYS A 99 -4.48 -5.58 -13.97
C LYS A 99 -4.21 -5.01 -15.35
N CYS A 100 -3.93 -5.86 -16.33
CA CYS A 100 -3.74 -5.48 -17.72
C CYS A 100 -5.10 -5.40 -18.46
N THR A 101 -5.11 -4.71 -19.60
CA THR A 101 -6.30 -4.50 -20.45
C THR A 101 -6.91 -5.80 -20.99
N GLU A 102 -6.12 -6.86 -21.12
CA GLU A 102 -6.56 -8.18 -21.60
C GLU A 102 -6.99 -9.13 -20.46
N GLY A 103 -7.09 -8.62 -19.22
CA GLY A 103 -7.48 -9.41 -18.05
C GLY A 103 -6.33 -10.19 -17.40
N GLU A 104 -5.11 -10.06 -17.91
CA GLU A 104 -3.92 -10.59 -17.24
C GLU A 104 -3.74 -9.90 -15.88
N ILE A 105 -3.51 -10.71 -14.84
CA ILE A 105 -3.27 -10.26 -13.48
C ILE A 105 -1.87 -10.69 -13.07
N ASN A 106 -1.04 -9.70 -12.74
CA ASN A 106 0.30 -9.89 -12.20
C ASN A 106 0.34 -9.35 -10.77
N ILE A 107 0.88 -10.14 -9.84
CA ILE A 107 0.95 -9.77 -8.42
C ILE A 107 2.41 -9.85 -8.02
N TYR A 108 2.94 -8.75 -7.51
CA TYR A 108 4.32 -8.60 -7.11
C TYR A 108 4.41 -8.49 -5.59
N THR A 109 5.32 -9.24 -4.98
CA THR A 109 5.64 -9.11 -3.55
C THR A 109 7.06 -8.62 -3.38
N TYR A 110 7.33 -8.07 -2.20
CA TYR A 110 8.58 -7.40 -1.89
C TYR A 110 9.12 -7.88 -0.54
N PRO A 111 10.44 -7.89 -0.36
CA PRO A 111 11.05 -7.98 0.96
C PRO A 111 10.58 -6.84 1.88
N ILE A 112 10.35 -7.14 3.17
CA ILE A 112 9.86 -6.16 4.16
C ILE A 112 10.81 -4.96 4.30
N ASP A 113 12.12 -5.21 4.20
CA ASP A 113 13.18 -4.20 4.31
C ASP A 113 13.25 -3.26 3.10
N ILE A 114 12.73 -3.69 1.94
CA ILE A 114 12.61 -2.87 0.74
C ILE A 114 11.30 -2.08 0.73
N PHE A 115 10.19 -2.77 0.95
CA PHE A 115 8.86 -2.17 0.98
C PHE A 115 8.02 -2.85 2.06
N PRO A 116 7.89 -2.26 3.26
CA PRO A 116 7.12 -2.84 4.35
C PRO A 116 5.61 -2.73 4.10
N PRO A 117 4.79 -3.52 4.81
CA PRO A 117 3.33 -3.39 4.80
C PRO A 117 2.85 -1.94 4.92
N THR A 118 1.88 -1.58 4.07
CA THR A 118 1.38 -0.21 3.96
C THR A 118 -0.11 -0.17 3.67
N ASP A 119 -0.80 0.75 4.32
CA ASP A 119 -2.23 1.00 4.23
C ASP A 119 -2.51 2.49 4.49
N PHE A 120 -3.62 2.99 3.94
CA PHE A 120 -4.03 4.40 4.05
C PHE A 120 -2.93 5.40 3.64
N HIS A 121 -2.04 4.98 2.73
CA HIS A 121 -1.14 5.85 2.03
C HIS A 121 -1.87 6.55 0.88
N SER A 122 -1.22 7.56 0.30
CA SER A 122 -1.57 8.05 -1.02
C SER A 122 -0.61 7.47 -2.06
N ALA A 123 -1.07 7.32 -3.30
CA ALA A 123 -0.27 6.91 -4.44
C ALA A 123 -0.51 7.85 -5.61
N THR A 124 0.50 8.64 -5.96
CA THR A 124 0.40 9.70 -6.97
C THR A 124 1.24 9.35 -8.19
N LEU A 125 0.58 9.20 -9.34
CA LEU A 125 1.25 8.97 -10.62
C LEU A 125 1.92 10.27 -11.10
N VAL A 126 3.21 10.18 -11.40
CA VAL A 126 4.05 11.23 -11.97
C VAL A 126 4.83 10.61 -13.13
N ASP A 127 4.47 10.99 -14.35
CA ASP A 127 4.95 10.35 -15.57
C ASP A 127 4.75 8.82 -15.52
N ASN A 128 5.84 8.05 -15.56
CA ASN A 128 5.83 6.58 -15.50
C ASN A 128 6.19 6.02 -14.12
N LYS A 129 5.99 6.82 -13.06
CA LYS A 129 6.34 6.44 -11.69
C LYS A 129 5.18 6.74 -10.75
N ILE A 130 5.00 5.92 -9.72
CA ILE A 130 4.00 6.14 -8.67
C ILE A 130 4.73 6.45 -7.36
N PHE A 131 4.49 7.64 -6.82
CA PHE A 131 4.99 8.02 -5.51
C PHE A 131 3.99 7.60 -4.43
N ILE A 132 4.45 6.77 -3.51
CA ILE A 132 3.66 6.23 -2.39
C ILE A 132 4.05 7.03 -1.14
N VAL A 133 3.12 7.81 -0.58
CA VAL A 133 3.41 8.74 0.52
C VAL A 133 2.55 8.43 1.74
N GLY A 134 3.19 8.44 2.91
CA GLY A 134 2.56 8.17 4.20
C GLY A 134 1.98 6.75 4.30
N CYS A 135 1.34 6.46 5.43
CA CYS A 135 0.59 5.23 5.76
C CYS A 135 0.36 5.15 7.28
N LEU A 136 -0.59 4.32 7.71
CA LEU A 136 -0.80 4.02 9.12
C LEU A 136 0.20 2.94 9.59
N GLY A 137 0.17 1.79 8.92
CA GLY A 137 1.01 0.63 9.14
C GLY A 137 0.87 0.00 10.52
N HIS A 138 1.69 -1.02 10.75
CA HIS A 138 1.79 -1.64 12.06
C HIS A 138 2.40 -0.68 13.08
N LEU A 139 1.95 -0.78 14.34
CA LEU A 139 2.36 0.11 15.42
C LEU A 139 3.87 0.11 15.66
N GLN A 140 4.51 -1.06 15.61
CA GLN A 140 5.95 -1.20 15.83
C GLN A 140 6.82 -0.52 14.77
N ASP A 141 6.27 -0.24 13.58
CA ASP A 141 7.01 0.37 12.48
C ASP A 141 6.89 1.89 12.49
N ARG A 142 6.05 2.47 13.37
CA ARG A 142 5.72 3.90 13.33
C ARG A 142 6.87 4.79 13.81
N CYS A 143 7.19 5.82 13.03
CA CYS A 143 8.22 6.81 13.34
C CYS A 143 7.68 8.25 13.22
N THR A 144 7.34 8.88 14.35
CA THR A 144 6.62 10.16 14.40
C THR A 144 7.34 11.36 13.75
N GLN A 145 8.65 11.26 13.51
CA GLN A 145 9.48 12.36 13.00
C GLN A 145 9.67 12.34 11.48
N THR A 146 9.20 11.31 10.79
CA THR A 146 9.46 11.11 9.36
C THR A 146 8.18 10.75 8.61
N THR A 147 8.12 11.15 7.34
CA THR A 147 7.10 10.70 6.41
C THR A 147 7.70 9.67 5.48
N ARG A 148 7.09 8.47 5.42
CA ARG A 148 7.50 7.43 4.47
C ARG A 148 7.19 7.89 3.04
N VAL A 149 8.18 7.76 2.16
CA VAL A 149 8.04 8.03 0.72
C VAL A 149 8.73 6.91 -0.04
N TYR A 150 7.99 6.27 -0.93
CA TYR A 150 8.51 5.29 -1.87
C TYR A 150 8.18 5.70 -3.30
N CYS A 151 8.93 5.18 -4.25
CA CYS A 151 8.68 5.35 -5.67
C CYS A 151 8.64 3.97 -6.34
N LEU A 152 7.51 3.66 -6.96
CA LEU A 152 7.31 2.48 -7.79
C LEU A 152 7.57 2.87 -9.25
N ASP A 153 8.44 2.15 -9.94
CA ASP A 153 8.61 2.26 -11.38
C ASP A 153 7.54 1.45 -12.12
N CYS A 154 6.83 2.04 -13.09
CA CYS A 154 5.72 1.36 -13.76
C CYS A 154 6.16 0.40 -14.88
N ASP A 155 7.44 0.37 -15.26
CA ASP A 155 7.95 -0.54 -16.29
C ASP A 155 8.34 -1.90 -15.71
N ASP A 156 9.07 -1.90 -14.59
CA ASP A 156 9.59 -3.13 -13.97
C ASP A 156 9.02 -3.43 -12.57
N PHE A 157 8.19 -2.51 -12.05
CA PHE A 157 7.56 -2.60 -10.73
C PHE A 157 8.55 -2.60 -9.56
N THR A 158 9.80 -2.20 -9.77
CA THR A 158 10.74 -2.02 -8.66
C THR A 158 10.30 -0.85 -7.77
N ILE A 159 10.48 -1.01 -6.46
CA ILE A 159 10.19 0.03 -5.45
C ILE A 159 11.49 0.52 -4.83
N GLU A 160 11.70 1.83 -4.82
CA GLU A 160 12.78 2.47 -4.07
C GLU A 160 12.24 3.32 -2.92
N LYS A 161 12.91 3.27 -1.77
CA LYS A 161 12.67 4.23 -0.68
C LYS A 161 13.30 5.57 -1.07
N ILE A 162 12.52 6.63 -0.99
CA ILE A 162 12.99 7.99 -1.27
C ILE A 162 13.36 8.65 0.05
N GLU A 163 14.65 8.82 0.28
CA GLU A 163 15.13 9.64 1.39
C GLU A 163 14.78 11.11 1.13
N THR A 164 14.06 11.70 2.08
CA THR A 164 13.57 13.08 2.02
C THR A 164 14.04 13.88 3.22
N GLN A 165 14.07 15.19 3.09
CA GLN A 165 14.50 16.12 4.14
C GLN A 165 13.55 17.31 4.22
N GLY A 166 13.72 18.16 5.24
CA GLY A 166 12.90 19.37 5.40
C GLY A 166 11.68 19.17 6.30
N LYS A 167 10.70 20.06 6.16
CA LYS A 167 9.54 20.17 7.08
C LYS A 167 8.42 19.20 6.70
N ASN A 168 8.66 17.90 6.91
CA ASN A 168 7.69 16.84 6.62
C ASN A 168 6.53 16.81 7.65
N PRO A 169 5.37 16.23 7.32
CA PRO A 169 4.22 16.11 8.23
C PRO A 169 4.38 15.07 9.36
N GLY A 170 5.47 14.30 9.38
CA GLY A 170 5.62 13.15 10.27
C GLY A 170 4.85 11.93 9.76
N TRP A 171 4.33 11.13 10.69
CA TRP A 171 3.66 9.86 10.37
C TRP A 171 2.20 10.07 9.94
N ILE A 172 2.03 10.53 8.71
CA ILE A 172 0.73 10.90 8.13
C ILE A 172 0.05 9.74 7.40
N TYR A 173 -1.27 9.64 7.50
CA TYR A 173 -2.12 8.64 6.82
C TYR A 173 -3.52 9.20 6.52
N LYS A 174 -4.27 8.57 5.62
CA LYS A 174 -5.60 9.03 5.13
C LYS A 174 -5.60 10.48 4.62
N HIS A 175 -4.49 10.95 4.08
CA HIS A 175 -4.35 12.30 3.52
C HIS A 175 -4.68 12.32 2.03
N ASP A 176 -4.93 13.52 1.51
CA ASP A 176 -5.04 13.77 0.07
C ASP A 176 -3.64 14.08 -0.49
N ALA A 177 -3.36 13.57 -1.69
CA ALA A 177 -2.14 13.89 -2.41
C ALA A 177 -2.44 14.25 -3.88
N GLU A 178 -1.76 15.28 -4.38
CA GLU A 178 -1.93 15.79 -5.75
C GLU A 178 -0.58 16.17 -6.32
N PHE A 179 -0.26 15.70 -7.54
CA PHE A 179 0.92 16.17 -8.26
C PHE A 179 0.62 17.50 -8.94
N ILE A 180 1.48 18.49 -8.72
CA ILE A 180 1.43 19.82 -9.34
C ILE A 180 2.60 19.94 -10.32
N PRO A 181 2.38 19.71 -11.63
CA PRO A 181 3.44 19.64 -12.64
C PRO A 181 4.29 20.91 -12.74
N GLU A 182 3.67 22.08 -12.65
CA GLU A 182 4.34 23.38 -12.81
C GLU A 182 5.37 23.65 -11.70
N LYS A 183 5.24 22.94 -10.58
CA LYS A 183 6.13 23.07 -9.42
C LYS A 183 7.00 21.82 -9.22
N ASN A 184 6.77 20.77 -10.01
CA ASN A 184 7.34 19.43 -9.80
C ASN A 184 7.22 18.97 -8.34
N CYS A 185 6.04 19.12 -7.76
CA CYS A 185 5.78 18.84 -6.34
C CYS A 185 4.55 17.96 -6.15
N ILE A 186 4.59 17.10 -5.13
CA ILE A 186 3.39 16.45 -4.60
C ILE A 186 2.89 17.29 -3.41
N LYS A 187 1.68 17.81 -3.53
CA LYS A 187 0.96 18.51 -2.47
C LYS A 187 0.28 17.49 -1.58
N ILE A 188 0.43 17.62 -0.27
CA ILE A 188 -0.20 16.79 0.75
C ILE A 188 -1.08 17.67 1.63
N ALA A 189 -2.33 17.26 1.85
CA ALA A 189 -3.28 17.98 2.71
C ALA A 189 -4.25 17.01 3.41
N LYS A 190 -4.91 17.48 4.47
CA LYS A 190 -5.84 16.67 5.29
C LYS A 190 -5.17 15.40 5.84
N GLY A 191 -6.00 14.45 6.29
CA GLY A 191 -5.56 13.21 6.90
C GLY A 191 -5.23 13.37 8.38
N TYR A 192 -4.56 12.36 8.92
CA TYR A 192 -4.23 12.27 10.34
C TYR A 192 -2.73 12.06 10.50
N ILE A 193 -2.16 12.67 11.51
CA ILE A 193 -0.77 12.48 11.93
C ILE A 193 -0.79 11.66 13.21
N PHE A 194 -0.09 10.54 13.20
CA PHE A 194 0.16 9.73 14.39
C PHE A 194 1.28 10.36 15.23
N GLN A 195 1.03 10.46 16.53
CA GLN A 195 1.97 10.92 17.54
C GLN A 195 1.95 9.98 18.73
N LEU A 196 3.06 9.93 19.45
CA LEU A 196 3.17 9.24 20.74
C LEU A 196 3.53 10.29 21.78
N ALA A 197 2.66 10.51 22.76
CA ALA A 197 2.89 11.45 23.85
C ALA A 197 2.65 10.75 25.18
N GLU A 198 3.65 10.76 26.07
CA GLU A 198 3.56 10.14 27.41
C GLU A 198 3.16 8.65 27.39
N GLY A 199 3.43 7.95 26.28
CA GLY A 199 3.07 6.53 26.09
C GLY A 199 1.69 6.31 25.49
N GLU A 200 0.92 7.37 25.26
CA GLU A 200 -0.41 7.32 24.66
C GLU A 200 -0.36 7.62 23.15
N GLU A 201 -1.18 6.88 22.39
CA GLU A 201 -1.35 7.09 20.96
C GLU A 201 -2.28 8.29 20.71
N ILE A 202 -1.77 9.29 19.99
CA ILE A 202 -2.53 10.48 19.62
C ILE A 202 -2.65 10.53 18.11
N TYR A 203 -3.87 10.77 17.63
CA TYR A 203 -4.19 10.93 16.22
C TYR A 203 -4.75 12.33 16.01
N THR A 204 -3.96 13.20 15.39
CA THR A 204 -4.35 14.60 15.17
C THR A 204 -4.68 14.84 13.71
N GLU A 205 -5.79 15.53 13.43
CA GLU A 205 -6.10 15.97 12.08
C GLU A 205 -5.02 16.93 11.58
N ASN A 206 -4.51 16.65 10.37
CA ASN A 206 -3.60 17.55 9.70
C ASN A 206 -4.39 18.74 9.11
N THR A 207 -4.13 19.92 9.66
CA THR A 207 -4.72 21.19 9.20
C THR A 207 -3.80 21.98 8.28
N ASP A 208 -2.57 21.52 8.07
CA ASP A 208 -1.57 22.16 7.21
C ASP A 208 -1.54 21.56 5.81
N ILE A 209 -0.88 22.31 4.92
CA ILE A 209 -0.50 21.84 3.58
C ILE A 209 1.01 21.60 3.59
N PHE A 210 1.41 20.46 3.05
CA PHE A 210 2.81 20.09 2.85
C PHE A 210 3.09 19.88 1.37
N TRP A 211 4.35 20.06 0.98
CA TRP A 211 4.78 19.91 -0.39
C TRP A 211 6.08 19.13 -0.43
N LEU A 212 6.12 18.04 -1.19
CA LEU A 212 7.33 17.31 -1.51
C LEU A 212 7.81 17.72 -2.89
N ASN A 213 8.95 18.42 -2.96
CA ASN A 213 9.60 18.73 -4.23
C ASN A 213 10.36 17.51 -4.75
N LEU A 214 10.02 17.05 -5.95
CA LEU A 214 10.55 15.80 -6.50
C LEU A 214 11.96 15.94 -7.07
N SER A 215 12.38 17.16 -7.44
CA SER A 215 13.73 17.42 -7.96
C SER A 215 14.80 17.32 -6.88
N ASN A 216 14.51 17.79 -5.66
CA ASN A 216 15.49 17.88 -4.57
C ASN A 216 15.10 17.10 -3.31
N ARG A 217 13.94 16.43 -3.31
CA ARG A 217 13.41 15.60 -2.21
C ARG A 217 13.24 16.37 -0.90
N GLN A 218 12.96 17.68 -1.00
CA GLN A 218 12.72 18.55 0.14
C GLN A 218 11.22 18.72 0.42
N TRP A 219 10.88 18.69 1.70
CA TRP A 219 9.57 19.00 2.24
C TRP A 219 9.45 20.46 2.65
N PHE A 220 8.34 21.07 2.27
CA PHE A 220 7.92 22.39 2.71
C PHE A 220 6.54 22.32 3.37
N ARG A 221 6.32 23.19 4.36
CA ARG A 221 5.02 23.36 5.05
C ARG A 221 4.49 24.76 4.75
N GLY A 222 3.21 24.84 4.40
CA GLY A 222 2.55 26.09 4.00
C GLY A 222 2.72 26.37 2.51
N GLU A 223 3.39 27.46 2.16
CA GLU A 223 3.64 27.85 0.78
C GLU A 223 4.92 27.19 0.23
N ILE A 224 4.95 26.88 -1.08
CA ILE A 224 6.16 26.42 -1.76
C ILE A 224 7.13 27.61 -1.87
N PRO A 225 8.40 27.47 -1.42
CA PRO A 225 9.41 28.44 -1.78
C PRO A 225 9.69 28.30 -3.28
N PHE A 226 9.60 29.45 -3.96
CA PHE A 226 9.76 29.63 -5.40
C PHE A 226 10.92 28.83 -6.02
#